data_AF-A0A520YLS7-F1
#
_entry.id   AF-A0A520YLS7-F1
#
_cell.length_a   1.000
_cell.length_b   1.000
_cell.length_c   1.000
_cell.angle_alpha   90.00
_cell.angle_beta   90.00
_cell.angle_gamma   90.00
#
_symmetry.space_group_name_H-M   'P 1'
#
loop_
_entity.id
_entity.type
_entity.pdbx_description
1 polymer ?
#
loop_
_entity_poly.entity_id
_entity_poly.type
_entity_poly.pdbx_seq_one_letter_code
_entity_poly.pdbx_strand_id
1 'polypeptide(L)'
;MRFLAALASSHSQAHPGWQQRGALGRGGALLLLLCLLQLLPGCGIFGGDKKDEERSKTDRLTETELYERVQKMLDQENYELAVRNLQLLESRFPFGSYAEQAQLEIIYAYHQSGDDDAAVASAERFLRLHPTHPDADYAWYMKGLSNYSLQPGLLSRFYRSDAAAKDVEPARRSFSDFAQFLYRYPESPYAADARARMVHIKHVLARHELLVANYYIKRHAYVAAIKRAQTVLEQYPQTEATADALALLAYAFQRLGLDQQAQNNIALLKLNYPEHAMLDENGAFVFDKSFDPDKRSILNRLSYGLLDAPRSPRFDSRR
;
A
#
# COMPACT_ATOMS: atom_id res chain seq x y z
N MET A 1 1.59 41.42 12.52
CA MET A 1 0.85 42.47 13.26
C MET A 1 -0.63 42.18 13.11
N ARG A 2 -1.35 42.07 14.25
CA ARG A 2 -2.81 41.85 14.41
C ARG A 2 -3.27 40.42 14.01
N PHE A 3 -3.91 39.59 14.84
CA PHE A 3 -4.57 39.73 16.14
C PHE A 3 -4.31 38.45 16.97
N LEU A 4 -3.84 38.63 18.20
CA LEU A 4 -3.70 37.63 19.25
C LEU A 4 -4.59 38.03 20.43
N ALA A 5 -5.06 37.03 21.17
CA ALA A 5 -5.70 37.07 22.48
C ALA A 5 -7.20 37.45 22.52
N ALA A 6 -8.04 36.51 22.95
CA ALA A 6 -8.65 36.55 24.29
C ALA A 6 -9.61 35.37 24.50
N LEU A 7 -9.73 34.96 25.78
CA LEU A 7 -10.75 34.12 26.41
C LEU A 7 -10.53 32.60 26.34
N ALA A 8 -10.58 31.84 27.42
CA ALA A 8 -10.62 32.13 28.85
C ALA A 8 -10.36 30.80 29.57
N SER A 9 -9.52 30.82 30.60
CA SER A 9 -9.43 29.77 31.61
C SER A 9 -10.50 29.99 32.68
N SER A 10 -11.32 28.97 32.97
CA SER A 10 -11.89 28.81 34.32
C SER A 10 -12.49 27.41 34.53
N HIS A 11 -11.94 26.78 35.57
CA HIS A 11 -12.52 25.85 36.55
C HIS A 11 -13.65 24.88 36.17
N SER A 12 -13.32 23.59 36.28
CA SER A 12 -13.81 22.69 37.34
C SER A 12 -15.14 23.06 38.01
N GLN A 13 -16.18 22.25 37.77
CA GLN A 13 -17.02 21.68 38.83
C GLN A 13 -17.88 20.53 38.30
N ALA A 14 -17.76 19.37 38.95
CA ALA A 14 -18.70 18.26 38.86
C ALA A 14 -19.78 18.45 39.92
N HIS A 15 -21.04 18.10 39.63
CA HIS A 15 -22.03 17.57 40.58
C HIS A 15 -23.31 17.06 39.83
N PRO A 16 -24.16 16.23 40.48
CA PRO A 16 -24.87 15.11 39.87
C PRO A 16 -26.41 15.24 39.88
N GLY A 17 -27.08 14.22 39.32
CA GLY A 17 -28.54 14.02 39.34
C GLY A 17 -29.22 14.65 38.13
N TRP A 18 -30.16 14.02 37.43
CA TRP A 18 -31.24 13.16 37.91
C TRP A 18 -31.63 12.14 36.84
N GLN A 19 -31.94 10.93 37.32
CA GLN A 19 -32.77 9.97 36.63
C GLN A 19 -34.14 10.59 36.32
N GLN A 20 -34.61 10.49 35.07
CA GLN A 20 -36.01 10.14 34.82
C GLN A 20 -36.11 9.18 33.64
N ARG A 21 -36.73 8.04 33.95
CA ARG A 21 -37.08 6.95 33.06
C ARG A 21 -38.26 7.37 32.18
N GLY A 22 -38.09 7.36 30.87
CA GLY A 22 -39.18 7.22 29.91
C GLY A 22 -39.11 5.82 29.30
N ALA A 23 -39.95 4.91 29.75
CA ALA A 23 -40.08 3.57 29.19
C ALA A 23 -40.78 3.64 27.82
N LEU A 24 -40.04 3.92 26.75
CA LEU A 24 -40.50 3.66 25.39
C LEU A 24 -40.28 2.17 25.10
N GLY A 25 -41.38 1.42 25.04
CA GLY A 25 -41.37 -0.01 24.73
C GLY A 25 -40.58 -0.30 23.46
N ARG A 26 -39.82 -1.40 23.46
CA ARG A 26 -38.93 -1.84 22.36
C ARG A 26 -39.58 -1.88 20.97
N GLY A 27 -40.93 -1.94 20.89
CA GLY A 27 -41.67 -1.83 19.63
C GLY A 27 -41.79 -0.41 19.07
N GLY A 28 -41.87 0.63 19.92
CA GLY A 28 -42.01 2.02 19.50
C GLY A 28 -40.73 2.60 18.91
N ALA A 29 -39.57 2.22 19.44
CA ALA A 29 -38.27 2.61 18.90
C ALA A 29 -38.03 2.03 17.49
N LEU A 30 -38.53 0.82 17.21
CA LEU A 30 -38.40 0.17 15.90
C LEU A 30 -39.31 0.84 14.85
N LEU A 31 -40.53 1.24 15.24
CA LEU A 31 -41.48 1.95 14.37
C LEU A 31 -41.04 3.39 14.06
N LEU A 32 -40.43 4.09 15.03
CA LEU A 32 -39.83 5.41 14.81
C LEU A 32 -38.60 5.34 13.88
N LEU A 33 -37.78 4.29 13.98
CA LEU A 33 -36.65 4.09 13.08
C LEU A 33 -37.09 3.76 11.64
N LEU A 34 -38.19 2.99 11.49
CA LEU A 34 -38.76 2.65 10.18
C LEU A 34 -39.41 3.86 9.49
N CYS A 35 -40.06 4.75 10.25
CA CYS A 35 -40.61 6.01 9.73
C CYS A 35 -39.51 7.02 9.37
N LEU A 36 -38.40 7.07 10.11
CA LEU A 36 -37.26 7.94 9.78
C LEU A 36 -36.59 7.53 8.45
N LEU A 37 -36.59 6.23 8.12
CA LEU A 37 -36.04 5.72 6.87
C LEU A 37 -36.87 6.15 5.63
N GLN A 38 -38.15 6.46 5.80
CA GLN A 38 -39.04 6.87 4.71
C GLN A 38 -39.06 8.40 4.48
N LEU A 39 -38.37 9.16 5.33
CA LEU A 39 -38.22 10.62 5.22
C LEU A 39 -36.84 11.04 4.70
N LEU A 40 -36.13 10.15 4.00
CA LEU A 40 -35.03 10.53 3.12
C LEU A 40 -35.61 10.77 1.71
N PRO A 41 -36.11 11.99 1.38
CA PRO A 41 -36.24 12.37 -0.02
C PRO A 41 -34.83 12.30 -0.62
N GLY A 42 -34.65 11.41 -1.59
CA GLY A 42 -33.43 11.35 -2.36
C GLY A 42 -33.13 12.71 -2.97
N CYS A 43 -31.96 13.28 -2.65
CA CYS A 43 -31.39 14.45 -3.31
C CYS A 43 -30.95 14.11 -4.75
N GLY A 44 -31.84 13.58 -5.58
CA GLY A 44 -31.59 13.21 -6.97
C GLY A 44 -32.16 14.19 -8.01
N ILE A 45 -33.01 15.15 -7.61
CA ILE A 45 -33.82 15.95 -8.55
C ILE A 45 -33.27 17.37 -8.83
N PHE A 46 -32.27 17.87 -8.09
CA PHE A 46 -31.79 19.26 -8.24
C PHE A 46 -30.36 19.42 -8.79
N GLY A 47 -29.80 18.38 -9.43
CA GLY A 47 -28.42 18.38 -9.93
C GLY A 47 -28.22 18.38 -11.46
N GLY A 48 -29.30 18.33 -12.24
CA GLY A 48 -29.24 18.21 -13.71
C GLY A 48 -28.87 19.51 -14.43
N ASP A 49 -29.65 20.58 -14.21
CA ASP A 49 -29.53 21.82 -14.99
C ASP A 49 -28.15 22.51 -14.89
N LYS A 50 -27.48 22.44 -13.72
CA LYS A 50 -26.16 23.07 -13.55
C LYS A 50 -25.04 22.35 -14.32
N LYS A 51 -25.12 21.02 -14.44
CA LYS A 51 -24.10 20.22 -15.13
C LYS A 51 -24.16 20.44 -16.65
N ASP A 52 -25.37 20.58 -17.19
CA ASP A 52 -25.57 20.79 -18.63
C ASP A 52 -25.20 22.21 -19.06
N GLU A 53 -25.47 23.22 -18.22
CA GLU A 53 -25.06 24.61 -18.47
C GLU A 53 -23.54 24.81 -18.38
N GLU A 54 -22.86 24.18 -17.41
CA GLU A 54 -21.40 24.23 -17.32
C GLU A 54 -20.71 23.55 -18.51
N ARG A 55 -21.23 22.41 -18.97
CA ARG A 55 -20.73 21.70 -20.15
C ARG A 55 -20.84 22.55 -21.42
N SER A 56 -21.99 23.21 -21.63
CA SER A 56 -22.19 24.13 -22.76
C SER A 56 -21.24 25.34 -22.74
N LYS A 57 -20.84 25.83 -21.56
CA LYS A 57 -19.88 26.94 -21.43
C LYS A 57 -18.46 26.50 -21.76
N THR A 58 -18.07 25.29 -21.36
CA THR A 58 -16.75 24.72 -21.64
C THR A 58 -16.55 24.44 -23.13
N ASP A 59 -17.60 24.04 -23.86
CA ASP A 59 -17.54 23.74 -25.31
C ASP A 59 -17.24 24.96 -26.19
N ARG A 60 -17.37 26.19 -25.67
CA ARG A 60 -17.07 27.43 -26.41
C ARG A 60 -15.70 28.04 -26.09
N LEU A 61 -14.99 27.48 -25.12
CA LEU A 61 -13.68 28.02 -24.71
C LEU A 61 -12.63 27.80 -25.79
N THR A 62 -11.70 28.76 -25.87
CA THR A 62 -10.44 28.62 -26.59
C THR A 62 -9.52 27.61 -25.89
N GLU A 63 -8.47 27.16 -26.58
CA GLU A 63 -7.49 26.22 -26.02
C GLU A 63 -6.87 26.75 -24.71
N THR A 64 -6.39 28.00 -24.71
CA THR A 64 -5.78 28.65 -23.55
C THR A 64 -6.75 28.80 -22.38
N GLU A 65 -7.98 29.26 -22.64
CA GLU A 65 -8.99 29.40 -21.58
C GLU A 65 -9.38 28.05 -20.97
N LEU A 66 -9.45 27.01 -21.80
CA LEU A 66 -9.73 25.65 -21.34
C LEU A 66 -8.58 25.13 -20.47
N TYR A 67 -7.33 25.35 -20.90
CA TYR A 67 -6.15 24.97 -20.14
C TYR A 67 -6.06 25.72 -18.80
N GLU A 68 -6.25 27.04 -18.78
CA GLU A 68 -6.29 27.83 -17.54
C GLU A 68 -7.38 27.35 -16.58
N ARG A 69 -8.52 26.92 -17.11
CA ARG A 69 -9.60 26.33 -16.30
C ARG A 69 -9.19 25.00 -15.70
N VAL A 70 -8.52 24.13 -16.45
CA VAL A 70 -7.96 22.88 -15.95
C VAL A 70 -6.97 23.14 -14.82
N GLN A 71 -6.04 24.09 -14.99
CA GLN A 71 -5.06 24.42 -13.95
C GLN A 71 -5.74 24.79 -12.64
N LYS A 72 -6.79 25.62 -12.68
CA LYS A 72 -7.60 25.93 -11.48
C LYS A 72 -8.24 24.70 -10.85
N MET A 73 -8.64 23.69 -11.63
CA MET A 73 -9.19 22.45 -11.10
C MET A 73 -8.12 21.59 -10.43
N LEU A 74 -6.92 21.51 -11.03
CA LEU A 74 -5.77 20.82 -10.44
C LEU A 74 -5.35 21.49 -9.12
N ASP A 75 -5.29 22.82 -9.09
CA ASP A 75 -4.99 23.62 -7.89
C ASP A 75 -6.03 23.42 -6.77
N GLN A 76 -7.28 23.14 -7.14
CA GLN A 76 -8.38 22.85 -6.22
C GLN A 76 -8.48 21.37 -5.86
N GLU A 77 -7.50 20.55 -6.27
CA GLU A 77 -7.47 19.10 -6.06
C GLU A 77 -8.69 18.36 -6.66
N ASN A 78 -9.38 18.99 -7.62
CA ASN A 78 -10.53 18.41 -8.30
C ASN A 78 -10.07 17.60 -9.52
N TYR A 79 -9.34 16.52 -9.24
CA TYR A 79 -8.69 15.71 -10.25
C TYR A 79 -9.67 15.05 -11.23
N GLU A 80 -10.83 14.62 -10.75
CA GLU A 80 -11.84 13.97 -11.61
C GLU A 80 -12.40 14.94 -12.65
N LEU A 81 -12.71 16.19 -12.28
CA LEU A 81 -13.14 17.20 -13.26
C LEU A 81 -11.98 17.65 -14.14
N ALA A 82 -10.76 17.76 -13.59
CA ALA A 82 -9.57 18.10 -14.37
C ALA A 82 -9.34 17.09 -15.51
N VAL A 83 -9.36 15.79 -15.22
CA VAL A 83 -9.23 14.71 -16.23
C VAL A 83 -10.24 14.87 -17.35
N ARG A 84 -11.52 15.11 -17.04
CA ARG A 84 -12.56 15.28 -18.08
C ARG A 84 -12.29 16.48 -18.97
N ASN A 85 -11.85 17.61 -18.40
CA ASN A 85 -11.56 18.82 -19.16
C ASN A 85 -10.25 18.69 -19.97
N LEU A 86 -9.26 17.98 -19.45
CA LEU A 86 -8.03 17.62 -20.16
C LEU A 86 -8.31 16.71 -21.36
N GLN A 87 -9.14 15.67 -21.19
CA GLN A 87 -9.58 14.81 -22.29
C GLN A 87 -10.37 15.59 -23.36
N LEU A 88 -11.20 16.53 -22.92
CA LEU A 88 -11.89 17.44 -23.83
C LEU A 88 -10.89 18.30 -24.62
N LEU A 89 -9.85 18.82 -23.95
CA LEU A 89 -8.76 19.57 -24.58
C LEU A 89 -8.05 18.71 -25.64
N GLU A 90 -7.62 17.49 -25.30
CA GLU A 90 -6.98 16.56 -26.26
C GLU A 90 -7.88 16.29 -27.47
N SER A 91 -9.18 16.10 -27.26
CA SER A 91 -10.11 15.77 -28.34
C SER A 91 -10.38 16.95 -29.29
N ARG A 92 -10.41 18.18 -28.76
CA ARG A 92 -10.74 19.38 -29.53
C ARG A 92 -9.51 20.01 -30.18
N PHE A 93 -8.38 19.95 -29.49
CA PHE A 93 -7.13 20.58 -29.88
C PHE A 93 -5.98 19.56 -29.90
N PRO A 94 -6.06 18.48 -30.71
CA PRO A 94 -5.07 17.39 -30.71
C PRO A 94 -3.66 17.83 -31.15
N PHE A 95 -3.54 18.96 -31.83
CA PHE A 95 -2.27 19.58 -32.26
C PHE A 95 -2.06 20.95 -31.60
N GLY A 96 -2.79 21.23 -30.52
CA GLY A 96 -2.67 22.46 -29.76
C GLY A 96 -1.33 22.56 -29.03
N SER A 97 -0.98 23.78 -28.60
CA SER A 97 0.27 24.02 -27.85
C SER A 97 0.29 23.32 -26.49
N TYR A 98 -0.89 23.04 -25.91
CA TYR A 98 -1.02 22.35 -24.63
C TYR A 98 -1.39 20.87 -24.79
N ALA A 99 -1.44 20.34 -26.01
CA ALA A 99 -1.91 18.97 -26.24
C ALA A 99 -1.02 17.91 -25.56
N GLU A 100 0.31 18.03 -25.73
CA GLU A 100 1.28 17.09 -25.13
C GLU A 100 1.33 17.25 -23.60
N GLN A 101 1.33 18.50 -23.12
CA GLN A 101 1.29 18.83 -21.70
C GLN A 101 0.01 18.30 -21.02
N ALA A 102 -1.14 18.40 -21.69
CA ALA A 102 -2.40 17.88 -21.18
C ALA A 102 -2.35 16.36 -20.97
N GLN A 103 -1.65 15.62 -21.84
CA GLN A 103 -1.49 14.16 -21.66
C GLN A 103 -0.69 13.84 -20.39
N LEU A 104 0.36 14.62 -20.10
CA LEU A 104 1.16 14.47 -18.88
C LEU A 104 0.33 14.79 -17.63
N GLU A 105 -0.49 15.84 -17.69
CA GLU A 105 -1.38 16.23 -16.60
C GLU A 105 -2.50 15.23 -16.36
N ILE A 106 -2.98 14.54 -17.40
CA ILE A 106 -3.92 13.42 -17.25
C ILE A 106 -3.30 12.30 -16.40
N ILE A 107 -2.03 11.95 -16.65
CA ILE A 107 -1.31 10.94 -15.86
C ILE A 107 -1.26 11.37 -14.38
N TYR A 108 -0.86 12.62 -14.14
CA TYR A 108 -0.81 13.20 -12.80
C TYR A 108 -2.17 13.17 -12.10
N ALA A 109 -3.20 13.67 -12.76
CA ALA A 109 -4.54 13.77 -12.18
C ALA A 109 -5.14 12.38 -11.90
N TYR A 110 -4.93 11.40 -12.77
CA TYR A 110 -5.34 10.02 -12.51
C TYR A 110 -4.65 9.45 -11.26
N HIS A 111 -3.33 9.61 -11.16
CA HIS A 111 -2.58 9.14 -9.99
C HIS A 111 -3.07 9.81 -8.69
N GLN A 112 -3.28 11.13 -8.70
CA GLN A 112 -3.77 11.84 -7.52
C GLN A 112 -5.22 11.49 -7.16
N SER A 113 -6.05 11.15 -8.15
CA SER A 113 -7.41 10.66 -7.91
C SER A 113 -7.46 9.22 -7.36
N GLY A 114 -6.32 8.51 -7.36
CA GLY A 114 -6.21 7.11 -6.96
C GLY A 114 -6.61 6.10 -8.05
N ASP A 115 -6.83 6.56 -9.29
CA ASP A 115 -7.05 5.71 -10.46
C ASP A 115 -5.70 5.36 -11.11
N ASP A 116 -4.91 4.58 -10.39
CA ASP A 116 -3.54 4.22 -10.78
C ASP A 116 -3.51 3.43 -12.09
N ASP A 117 -4.51 2.58 -12.36
CA ASP A 117 -4.59 1.81 -13.60
C ASP A 117 -4.76 2.72 -14.82
N ALA A 118 -5.63 3.74 -14.71
CA ALA A 118 -5.79 4.75 -15.75
C ALA A 118 -4.54 5.63 -15.92
N ALA A 119 -3.82 5.94 -14.83
CA ALA A 119 -2.56 6.65 -14.88
C ALA A 119 -1.48 5.86 -15.64
N VAL A 120 -1.33 4.57 -15.35
CA VAL A 120 -0.40 3.67 -16.06
C VAL A 120 -0.74 3.60 -17.54
N ALA A 121 -2.01 3.40 -17.89
CA ALA A 121 -2.44 3.33 -19.29
C ALA A 121 -2.17 4.64 -20.05
N SER A 122 -2.40 5.78 -19.40
CA SER A 122 -2.13 7.11 -19.96
C SER A 122 -0.64 7.35 -20.15
N ALA A 123 0.20 6.91 -19.20
CA ALA A 123 1.65 6.99 -19.31
C ALA A 123 2.19 6.12 -20.46
N GLU A 124 1.72 4.89 -20.59
CA GLU A 124 2.09 4.00 -21.71
C GLU A 124 1.66 4.54 -23.07
N ARG A 125 0.51 5.23 -23.14
CA ARG A 125 0.06 5.92 -24.34
C ARG A 125 1.00 7.08 -24.68
N PHE A 126 1.29 7.95 -23.72
CA PHE A 126 2.19 9.09 -23.91
C PHE A 126 3.57 8.64 -24.40
N LEU A 127 4.18 7.67 -23.72
CA LEU A 127 5.51 7.15 -24.06
C LEU A 127 5.59 6.52 -25.46
N ARG A 128 4.47 5.98 -25.95
CA ARG A 128 4.37 5.38 -27.29
C ARG A 128 4.20 6.44 -28.37
N LEU A 129 3.43 7.48 -28.08
CA LEU A 129 3.17 8.57 -29.02
C LEU A 129 4.33 9.57 -29.09
N HIS A 130 4.99 9.84 -27.95
CA HIS A 130 6.00 10.89 -27.80
C HIS A 130 7.31 10.35 -27.15
N PRO A 131 7.98 9.35 -27.74
CA PRO A 131 9.15 8.70 -27.13
C PRO A 131 10.37 9.62 -26.96
N THR A 132 10.45 10.71 -27.72
CA THR A 132 11.56 11.69 -27.69
C THR A 132 11.18 12.99 -26.97
N HIS A 133 10.03 13.03 -26.28
CA HIS A 133 9.60 14.22 -25.56
C HIS A 133 10.59 14.56 -24.41
N PRO A 134 10.88 15.85 -24.14
CA PRO A 134 11.76 16.24 -23.04
C PRO A 134 11.34 15.64 -21.69
N ASP A 135 10.04 15.67 -21.38
CA ASP A 135 9.46 15.13 -20.14
C ASP A 135 9.01 13.66 -20.24
N ALA A 136 9.55 12.90 -21.20
CA ALA A 136 9.28 11.45 -21.27
C ALA A 136 9.78 10.73 -20.01
N ASP A 137 10.83 11.25 -19.36
CA ASP A 137 11.36 10.74 -18.11
C ASP A 137 10.33 10.84 -16.96
N TYR A 138 9.57 11.94 -16.89
CA TYR A 138 8.46 12.12 -15.96
C TYR A 138 7.35 11.08 -16.19
N ALA A 139 6.96 10.81 -17.44
CA ALA A 139 5.94 9.81 -17.74
C ALA A 139 6.39 8.38 -17.35
N TRP A 140 7.67 8.02 -17.58
CA TRP A 140 8.24 6.77 -17.11
C TRP A 140 8.23 6.66 -15.59
N TYR A 141 8.62 7.74 -14.90
CA TYR A 141 8.59 7.80 -13.44
C TYR A 141 7.17 7.65 -12.89
N MET A 142 6.20 8.38 -13.43
CA MET A 142 4.79 8.31 -13.03
C MET A 142 4.17 6.95 -13.28
N LYS A 143 4.58 6.24 -14.35
CA LYS A 143 4.15 4.85 -14.59
C LYS A 143 4.57 3.93 -13.44
N GLY A 144 5.83 3.99 -13.03
CA GLY A 144 6.34 3.21 -11.89
C GLY A 144 5.70 3.61 -10.57
N LEU A 145 5.45 4.91 -10.37
CA LEU A 145 4.81 5.46 -9.19
C LEU A 145 3.33 5.08 -9.07
N SER A 146 2.60 5.01 -10.18
CA SER A 146 1.19 4.61 -10.19
C SER A 146 1.06 3.11 -9.88
N ASN A 147 1.95 2.27 -10.41
CA ASN A 147 2.01 0.86 -10.02
C ASN A 147 2.48 0.63 -8.56
N TYR A 148 3.04 1.66 -7.90
CA TYR A 148 3.50 1.59 -6.52
C TYR A 148 2.33 1.64 -5.53
N SER A 149 1.49 0.60 -5.57
CA SER A 149 0.34 0.45 -4.66
C SER A 149 0.76 -0.11 -3.29
N LEU A 150 1.76 0.51 -2.67
CA LEU A 150 2.06 0.30 -1.24
C LEU A 150 1.33 1.31 -0.36
N GLN A 151 0.47 2.14 -0.96
CA GLN A 151 -0.29 3.13 -0.23
C GLN A 151 -1.20 2.44 0.82
N PRO A 152 -1.16 2.91 2.07
CA PRO A 152 -2.05 2.44 3.10
C PRO A 152 -3.50 2.76 2.67
N GLY A 153 -4.28 1.74 2.28
CA GLY A 153 -5.69 1.94 1.88
C GLY A 153 -6.49 2.71 2.92
N LEU A 154 -7.67 3.25 2.56
CA LEU A 154 -8.44 4.21 3.39
C LEU A 154 -8.63 3.83 4.87
N LEU A 155 -8.62 2.54 5.18
CA LEU A 155 -8.81 1.99 6.53
C LEU A 155 -7.52 1.71 7.30
N SER A 156 -6.35 1.87 6.67
CA SER A 156 -5.03 1.70 7.28
C SER A 156 -4.78 2.63 8.48
N ARG A 157 -5.49 3.77 8.53
CA ARG A 157 -5.54 4.68 9.68
C ARG A 157 -6.18 4.05 10.92
N PHE A 158 -7.04 3.04 10.73
CA PHE A 158 -7.75 2.33 11.80
C PHE A 158 -7.14 0.97 12.13
N TYR A 159 -6.40 0.35 11.18
CA TYR A 159 -5.63 -0.87 11.43
C TYR A 159 -4.29 -0.84 10.69
N ARG A 160 -3.20 -1.23 11.37
CA ARG A 160 -1.90 -1.41 10.71
C ARG A 160 -1.98 -2.62 9.79
N SER A 161 -2.24 -2.38 8.51
CA SER A 161 -2.18 -3.41 7.48
C SER A 161 -0.74 -3.59 7.05
N ASP A 162 -0.22 -4.81 7.17
CA ASP A 162 1.09 -5.14 6.64
C ASP A 162 1.05 -5.22 5.10
N ALA A 163 1.81 -4.37 4.41
CA ALA A 163 1.87 -4.38 2.96
C ALA A 163 2.46 -5.69 2.42
N ALA A 164 3.39 -6.31 3.14
CA ALA A 164 3.99 -7.58 2.74
C ALA A 164 3.03 -8.78 2.88
N ALA A 165 1.88 -8.60 3.52
CA ALA A 165 0.86 -9.64 3.64
C ALA A 165 -0.23 -9.56 2.54
N LYS A 166 -0.17 -8.53 1.68
CA LYS A 166 -1.12 -8.33 0.57
C LYS A 166 -0.56 -8.84 -0.75
N ASP A 167 -1.33 -8.65 -1.82
CA ASP A 167 -0.84 -8.85 -3.18
C ASP A 167 0.38 -7.96 -3.46
N VAL A 168 1.44 -8.59 -3.95
CA VAL A 168 2.74 -7.96 -4.23
C VAL A 168 2.98 -7.77 -5.73
N GLU A 169 2.07 -8.23 -6.59
CA GLU A 169 2.21 -8.06 -8.04
C GLU A 169 2.32 -6.58 -8.47
N PRO A 170 1.53 -5.63 -7.94
CA PRO A 170 1.73 -4.21 -8.25
C PRO A 170 3.14 -3.72 -7.89
N ALA A 171 3.68 -4.16 -6.74
CA ALA A 171 5.03 -3.82 -6.33
C ALA A 171 6.10 -4.40 -7.27
N ARG A 172 5.93 -5.65 -7.75
CA ARG A 172 6.83 -6.24 -8.77
C ARG A 172 6.79 -5.46 -10.08
N ARG A 173 5.60 -5.06 -10.55
CA ARG A 173 5.43 -4.24 -11.76
C ARG A 173 6.10 -2.87 -11.60
N SER A 174 5.84 -2.19 -10.48
CA SER A 174 6.45 -0.91 -10.12
C SER A 174 7.98 -0.99 -10.12
N PHE A 175 8.56 -2.05 -9.55
CA PHE A 175 10.01 -2.27 -9.59
C PHE A 175 10.54 -2.40 -11.02
N SER A 176 9.83 -3.15 -11.88
CA SER A 176 10.22 -3.30 -13.29
C SER A 176 10.14 -1.97 -14.05
N ASP A 177 9.09 -1.18 -13.83
CA ASP A 177 8.92 0.12 -14.46
C ASP A 177 10.00 1.11 -13.99
N PHE A 178 10.30 1.18 -12.69
CA PHE A 178 11.40 1.99 -12.18
C PHE A 178 12.77 1.52 -12.70
N ALA A 179 13.00 0.21 -12.85
CA ALA A 179 14.23 -0.30 -13.45
C ALA A 179 14.37 0.14 -14.92
N GLN A 180 13.28 0.10 -15.70
CA GLN A 180 13.27 0.58 -17.08
C GLN A 180 13.47 2.10 -17.16
N PHE A 181 12.83 2.86 -16.27
CA PHE A 181 13.02 4.30 -16.13
C PHE A 181 14.49 4.63 -15.88
N LEU A 182 15.11 4.03 -14.86
CA LEU A 182 16.51 4.28 -14.49
C LEU A 182 17.51 3.83 -15.55
N TYR A 183 17.18 2.78 -16.31
CA TYR A 183 18.01 2.34 -17.43
C TYR A 183 18.02 3.37 -18.57
N ARG A 184 16.88 4.02 -18.82
CA ARG A 184 16.73 5.01 -19.91
C ARG A 184 17.15 6.42 -19.51
N TYR A 185 16.83 6.83 -18.28
CA TYR A 185 17.01 8.20 -17.77
C TYR A 185 17.75 8.21 -16.41
N PRO A 186 19.01 7.74 -16.36
CA PRO A 186 19.76 7.63 -15.10
C PRO A 186 20.04 8.97 -14.41
N GLU A 187 20.09 10.07 -15.19
CA GLU A 187 20.38 11.44 -14.75
C GLU A 187 19.11 12.30 -14.56
N SER A 188 17.92 11.71 -14.68
CA SER A 188 16.66 12.43 -14.47
C SER A 188 16.58 12.95 -13.02
N PRO A 189 15.95 14.12 -12.78
CA PRO A 189 15.72 14.62 -11.43
C PRO A 189 14.93 13.63 -10.53
N TYR A 190 14.14 12.74 -11.12
CA TYR A 190 13.35 11.73 -10.39
C TYR A 190 14.12 10.43 -10.08
N ALA A 191 15.35 10.28 -10.59
CA ALA A 191 16.13 9.05 -10.47
C ALA A 191 16.46 8.68 -9.01
N ALA A 192 16.76 9.67 -8.17
CA ALA A 192 17.06 9.42 -6.76
C ALA A 192 15.86 8.84 -5.99
N ASP A 193 14.67 9.40 -6.22
CA ASP A 193 13.43 8.92 -5.58
C ASP A 193 13.05 7.52 -6.09
N ALA A 194 13.14 7.27 -7.40
CA ALA A 194 12.91 5.95 -7.97
C ALA A 194 13.84 4.87 -7.36
N ARG A 195 15.13 5.17 -7.19
CA ARG A 195 16.08 4.26 -6.52
C ARG A 195 15.67 3.97 -5.06
N ALA A 196 15.28 5.00 -4.31
CA ALA A 196 14.83 4.83 -2.93
C ALA A 196 13.57 3.96 -2.84
N ARG A 197 12.60 4.16 -3.75
CA ARG A 197 11.40 3.33 -3.84
C ARG A 197 11.73 1.88 -4.22
N MET A 198 12.63 1.65 -5.18
CA MET A 198 13.07 0.30 -5.53
C MET A 198 13.68 -0.45 -4.35
N VAL A 199 14.47 0.23 -3.51
CA VAL A 199 14.97 -0.35 -2.26
C VAL A 199 13.81 -0.73 -1.35
N HIS A 200 12.85 0.17 -1.13
CA HIS A 200 11.70 -0.13 -0.30
C HIS A 200 10.87 -1.32 -0.83
N ILE A 201 10.57 -1.34 -2.13
CA ILE A 201 9.86 -2.46 -2.78
C ILE A 201 10.62 -3.77 -2.54
N LYS A 202 11.95 -3.78 -2.70
CA LYS A 202 12.79 -4.95 -2.47
C LYS A 202 12.63 -5.49 -1.04
N HIS A 203 12.59 -4.60 -0.03
CA HIS A 203 12.36 -4.99 1.36
C HIS A 203 10.95 -5.58 1.58
N VAL A 204 9.93 -5.02 0.92
CA VAL A 204 8.55 -5.54 1.00
C VAL A 204 8.43 -6.91 0.34
N LEU A 205 8.99 -7.09 -0.86
CA LEU A 205 9.00 -8.37 -1.57
C LEU A 205 9.73 -9.46 -0.79
N ALA A 206 10.91 -9.15 -0.23
CA ALA A 206 11.66 -10.08 0.59
C ALA A 206 10.88 -10.50 1.85
N ARG A 207 10.19 -9.55 2.49
CA ARG A 207 9.33 -9.83 3.63
C ARG A 207 8.15 -10.72 3.27
N HIS A 208 7.51 -10.47 2.14
CA HIS A 208 6.40 -11.29 1.67
C HIS A 208 6.83 -12.75 1.53
N GLU A 209 7.98 -13.02 0.92
CA GLU A 209 8.52 -14.38 0.81
C GLU A 209 8.76 -15.03 2.19
N LEU A 210 9.25 -14.27 3.19
CA LEU A 210 9.37 -14.76 4.56
C LEU A 210 8.02 -15.03 5.24
N LEU A 211 7.01 -14.20 5.02
CA LEU A 211 5.67 -14.44 5.56
C LEU A 211 5.08 -15.74 5.00
N VAL A 212 5.28 -15.99 3.71
CA VAL A 212 4.90 -17.25 3.05
C VAL A 212 5.75 -18.42 3.57
N ALA A 213 7.06 -18.24 3.76
CA ALA A 213 7.93 -19.26 4.32
C ALA A 213 7.51 -19.65 5.76
N ASN A 214 7.23 -18.66 6.61
CA ASN A 214 6.69 -18.84 7.95
C ASN A 214 5.35 -19.58 7.95
N TYR A 215 4.50 -19.32 6.96
CA TYR A 215 3.25 -20.05 6.77
C TYR A 215 3.49 -21.54 6.44
N TYR A 216 4.53 -21.86 5.68
CA TYR A 216 4.94 -23.23 5.40
C TYR A 216 5.59 -23.93 6.60
N ILE A 217 6.41 -23.21 7.38
CA ILE A 217 6.98 -23.74 8.64
C ILE A 217 5.87 -24.16 9.60
N LYS A 218 4.83 -23.35 9.76
CA LYS A 218 3.63 -23.69 10.57
C LYS A 218 2.94 -24.99 10.15
N ARG A 219 3.12 -25.41 8.91
CA ARG A 219 2.51 -26.61 8.31
C ARG A 219 3.51 -27.75 8.11
N HIS A 220 4.73 -27.62 8.60
CA HIS A 220 5.81 -28.60 8.42
C HIS A 220 6.20 -28.85 6.96
N ALA A 221 5.85 -27.93 6.06
CA ALA A 221 6.26 -27.96 4.67
C ALA A 221 7.67 -27.36 4.52
N TYR A 222 8.66 -28.00 5.16
CA TYR A 222 10.02 -27.45 5.27
C TYR A 222 10.70 -27.24 3.91
N VAL A 223 10.47 -28.15 2.94
CA VAL A 223 11.01 -28.01 1.57
C VAL A 223 10.46 -26.76 0.88
N ALA A 224 9.16 -26.48 1.04
CA ALA A 224 8.55 -25.27 0.50
C ALA A 224 9.05 -24.01 1.20
N ALA A 225 9.24 -24.07 2.53
CA ALA A 225 9.81 -22.97 3.31
C ALA A 225 11.26 -22.67 2.89
N ILE A 226 12.08 -23.70 2.67
CA ILE A 226 13.46 -23.58 2.16
C ILE A 226 13.46 -22.86 0.81
N LYS A 227 12.63 -23.28 -0.15
CA LYS A 227 12.55 -22.64 -1.46
C LYS A 227 12.22 -21.14 -1.36
N ARG A 228 11.30 -20.78 -0.46
CA ARG A 228 10.92 -19.39 -0.22
C ARG A 228 12.05 -18.58 0.40
N ALA A 229 12.75 -19.13 1.40
CA ALA A 229 13.90 -18.46 1.99
C ALA A 229 15.10 -18.36 1.03
N GLN A 230 15.35 -19.36 0.19
CA GLN A 230 16.35 -19.28 -0.90
C GLN A 230 16.02 -18.16 -1.87
N THR A 231 14.73 -18.01 -2.24
CA THR A 231 14.27 -16.89 -3.09
C THR A 231 14.67 -15.53 -2.49
N VAL A 232 14.59 -15.38 -1.15
CA VAL A 232 15.02 -14.15 -0.48
C VAL A 232 16.52 -13.91 -0.63
N LEU A 233 17.34 -14.94 -0.45
CA LEU A 233 18.80 -14.82 -0.56
C LEU A 233 19.26 -14.56 -2.01
N GLU A 234 18.60 -15.17 -2.98
CA GLU A 234 18.95 -15.08 -4.40
C GLU A 234 18.45 -13.79 -5.05
N GLN A 235 17.17 -13.43 -4.82
CA GLN A 235 16.53 -12.30 -5.51
C GLN A 235 16.60 -11.00 -4.71
N TYR A 236 16.67 -11.09 -3.38
CA TYR A 236 16.60 -9.93 -2.50
C TYR A 236 17.77 -9.84 -1.51
N PRO A 237 19.03 -9.91 -1.98
CA PRO A 237 20.19 -9.80 -1.10
C PRO A 237 20.25 -8.41 -0.44
N GLN A 238 20.91 -8.31 0.72
CA GLN A 238 21.09 -7.06 1.47
C GLN A 238 19.78 -6.42 1.94
N THR A 239 18.75 -7.24 2.18
CA THR A 239 17.54 -6.79 2.87
C THR A 239 17.59 -7.28 4.32
N GLU A 240 16.85 -6.65 5.22
CA GLU A 240 16.73 -7.12 6.62
C GLU A 240 16.23 -8.57 6.68
N ALA A 241 15.40 -8.96 5.70
CA ALA A 241 14.88 -10.31 5.53
C ALA A 241 15.97 -11.36 5.22
N THR A 242 17.18 -10.97 4.80
CA THR A 242 18.28 -11.90 4.54
C THR A 242 18.70 -12.65 5.80
N ALA A 243 18.79 -11.97 6.94
CA ALA A 243 19.17 -12.60 8.21
C ALA A 243 18.09 -13.58 8.69
N ASP A 244 16.83 -13.15 8.64
CA ASP A 244 15.66 -13.99 8.97
C ASP A 244 15.56 -15.22 8.05
N ALA A 245 15.90 -15.07 6.76
CA ALA A 245 15.92 -16.18 5.79
C ALA A 245 17.00 -17.22 6.13
N LEU A 246 18.21 -16.78 6.51
CA LEU A 246 19.29 -17.69 6.95
C LEU A 246 18.88 -18.46 8.22
N ALA A 247 18.26 -17.78 9.19
CA ALA A 247 17.75 -18.43 10.40
C ALA A 247 16.64 -19.44 10.09
N LEU A 248 15.73 -19.12 9.17
CA LEU A 248 14.68 -20.02 8.72
C LEU A 248 15.26 -21.25 8.01
N LEU A 249 16.26 -21.07 7.14
CA LEU A 249 16.96 -22.16 6.46
C LEU A 249 17.65 -23.08 7.46
N ALA A 250 18.39 -22.53 8.43
CA ALA A 250 19.02 -23.29 9.50
C ALA A 250 18.00 -24.17 10.24
N TYR A 251 16.87 -23.57 10.63
CA TYR A 251 15.79 -24.29 11.29
C TYR A 251 15.17 -25.38 10.39
N ALA A 252 14.86 -25.07 9.14
CA ALA A 252 14.19 -25.99 8.22
C ALA A 252 15.09 -27.18 7.84
N PHE A 253 16.38 -26.95 7.56
CA PHE A 253 17.35 -28.01 7.29
C PHE A 253 17.53 -28.93 8.50
N GLN A 254 17.61 -28.37 9.71
CA GLN A 254 17.69 -29.17 10.93
C GLN A 254 16.45 -30.06 11.10
N ARG A 255 15.25 -29.54 10.82
CA ARG A 255 14.00 -30.32 10.90
C ARG A 255 13.92 -31.43 9.85
N LEU A 256 14.70 -31.35 8.78
CA LEU A 256 14.84 -32.40 7.76
C LEU A 256 16.00 -33.37 8.05
N GLY A 257 16.76 -33.18 9.14
CA GLY A 257 17.95 -33.99 9.46
C GLY A 257 19.16 -33.68 8.56
N LEU A 258 19.17 -32.51 7.90
CA LEU A 258 20.24 -32.05 7.02
C LEU A 258 21.22 -31.17 7.82
N ASP A 259 21.91 -31.79 8.77
CA ASP A 259 22.72 -31.08 9.79
C ASP A 259 23.86 -30.25 9.18
N GLN A 260 24.51 -30.74 8.13
CA GLN A 260 25.59 -30.00 7.47
C GLN A 260 25.09 -28.69 6.85
N GLN A 261 23.95 -28.73 6.15
CA GLN A 261 23.33 -27.56 5.55
C GLN A 261 22.83 -26.60 6.63
N ALA A 262 22.28 -27.11 7.72
CA ALA A 262 21.87 -26.30 8.86
C ALA A 262 23.07 -25.55 9.46
N GLN A 263 24.17 -26.26 9.75
CA GLN A 263 25.39 -25.67 10.31
C GLN A 263 26.02 -24.62 9.38
N ASN A 264 26.02 -24.86 8.06
CA ASN A 264 26.51 -23.88 7.09
C ASN A 264 25.71 -22.57 7.14
N ASN A 265 24.37 -22.65 7.19
CA ASN A 265 23.51 -21.47 7.29
C ASN A 265 23.67 -20.75 8.65
N ILE A 266 23.84 -21.51 9.74
CA ILE A 266 24.14 -20.93 11.06
C ILE A 266 25.47 -20.20 11.04
N ALA A 267 26.52 -20.76 10.44
CA ALA A 267 27.82 -20.12 10.33
C ALA A 267 27.73 -18.80 9.53
N LEU A 268 27.01 -18.80 8.41
CA LEU A 268 26.75 -17.58 7.63
C LEU A 268 25.96 -16.53 8.40
N LEU A 269 24.95 -16.96 9.17
CA LEU A 269 24.17 -16.06 10.03
C LEU A 269 25.07 -15.42 11.10
N LYS A 270 25.87 -16.21 11.82
CA LYS A 270 26.80 -15.68 12.84
C LYS A 270 27.83 -14.72 12.26
N LEU A 271 28.36 -15.04 11.07
CA LEU A 271 29.39 -14.24 10.43
C LEU A 271 28.88 -12.86 10.00
N ASN A 272 27.68 -12.79 9.44
CA ASN A 272 27.14 -11.56 8.85
C ASN A 272 26.15 -10.82 9.78
N TYR A 273 25.49 -11.53 10.71
CA TYR A 273 24.42 -11.02 11.56
C TYR A 273 24.51 -11.58 12.99
N PRO A 274 25.59 -11.27 13.75
CA PRO A 274 25.82 -11.83 15.08
C PRO A 274 24.76 -11.42 16.12
N GLU A 275 24.10 -10.28 15.94
CA GLU A 275 23.05 -9.75 16.84
C GLU A 275 21.63 -10.28 16.52
N HIS A 276 21.52 -11.25 15.62
CA HIS A 276 20.21 -11.76 15.21
C HIS A 276 19.49 -12.49 16.36
N ALA A 277 18.18 -12.27 16.52
CA ALA A 277 17.37 -12.77 17.64
C ALA A 277 17.32 -14.30 17.82
N MET A 278 17.74 -15.07 16.81
CA MET A 278 17.85 -16.54 16.88
C MET A 278 19.24 -17.03 17.33
N LEU A 279 20.15 -16.13 17.68
CA LEU A 279 21.45 -16.43 18.27
C LEU A 279 21.40 -16.06 19.76
N ASP A 280 21.89 -16.95 20.63
CA ASP A 280 22.08 -16.64 22.05
C ASP A 280 23.34 -15.79 22.29
N GLU A 281 23.57 -15.37 23.53
CA GLU A 281 24.74 -14.57 23.92
C GLU A 281 26.08 -15.25 23.61
N ASN A 282 26.10 -16.59 23.50
CA ASN A 282 27.27 -17.37 23.12
C ASN A 282 27.35 -17.58 21.60
N GLY A 283 26.45 -16.96 20.83
CA GLY A 283 26.29 -17.10 19.41
C GLY A 283 25.76 -18.47 18.98
N ALA A 284 25.29 -19.34 19.87
CA ALA A 284 24.66 -20.60 19.50
C ALA A 284 23.23 -20.38 19.00
N PHE A 285 22.81 -21.17 18.01
CA PHE A 285 21.50 -21.03 17.40
C PHE A 285 20.42 -21.57 18.35
N VAL A 286 19.45 -20.72 18.71
CA VAL A 286 18.36 -21.06 19.61
C VAL A 286 17.34 -21.90 18.85
N PHE A 287 17.48 -23.21 18.96
CA PHE A 287 16.46 -24.11 18.44
C PHE A 287 15.27 -24.14 19.41
N ASP A 288 14.15 -23.55 18.99
CA ASP A 288 12.90 -23.79 19.68
C ASP A 288 12.47 -25.26 19.45
N LYS A 289 12.92 -26.13 20.37
CA LYS A 289 12.54 -27.54 20.46
C LYS A 289 11.12 -27.71 21.02
N SER A 290 10.51 -26.65 21.56
CA SER A 290 9.17 -26.72 22.17
C SER A 290 8.04 -26.80 21.14
N PHE A 291 8.30 -26.36 19.91
CA PHE A 291 7.36 -26.56 18.81
C PHE A 291 7.38 -28.02 18.34
N ASP A 292 6.41 -28.77 18.87
CA ASP A 292 6.02 -30.12 18.48
C ASP A 292 4.54 -30.09 18.08
N PRO A 293 4.21 -30.24 16.79
CA PRO A 293 2.84 -30.14 16.30
C PRO A 293 1.92 -31.27 16.73
N ASP A 294 2.47 -32.38 17.18
CA ASP A 294 1.71 -33.55 17.64
C ASP A 294 1.23 -33.34 19.08
N LYS A 295 1.90 -32.47 19.84
CA LYS A 295 1.53 -32.05 21.19
C LYS A 295 0.49 -30.93 21.20
N ARG A 296 -0.66 -31.16 20.55
CA ARG A 296 -1.82 -30.23 20.65
C ARG A 296 -2.56 -30.46 21.96
N SER A 297 -2.79 -29.38 22.70
CA SER A 297 -3.67 -29.34 23.87
C SER A 297 -5.08 -29.85 23.54
N ILE A 298 -5.76 -30.46 24.51
CA ILE A 298 -7.14 -30.91 24.35
C ILE A 298 -8.06 -29.74 23.96
N LEU A 299 -7.82 -28.57 24.54
CA LEU A 299 -8.54 -27.34 24.23
C LEU A 299 -8.35 -26.92 22.76
N ASN A 300 -7.15 -27.10 22.22
CA ASN A 300 -6.86 -26.87 20.80
C ASN A 300 -7.61 -27.85 19.90
N ARG A 301 -7.65 -29.13 20.25
CA ARG A 301 -8.36 -30.14 19.46
C ARG A 301 -9.87 -29.90 19.45
N LEU A 302 -10.46 -29.61 20.61
CA LEU A 302 -11.90 -29.34 20.77
C LEU A 302 -12.33 -28.04 20.10
N SER A 303 -11.46 -27.03 20.08
CA SER A 303 -11.74 -25.75 19.42
C SER A 303 -11.36 -25.73 17.94
N TYR A 304 -11.06 -26.88 17.32
CA TYR A 304 -10.60 -27.00 15.93
C TYR A 304 -9.39 -26.10 15.60
N GLY A 305 -8.51 -25.88 16.57
CA GLY A 305 -7.33 -25.04 16.41
C GLY A 305 -7.51 -23.56 16.79
N LEU A 306 -8.70 -23.15 17.25
CA LEU A 306 -9.01 -21.75 17.59
C LEU A 306 -8.34 -21.29 18.90
N LEU A 307 -8.25 -22.18 19.90
CA LEU A 307 -7.71 -21.89 21.23
C LEU A 307 -6.43 -22.72 21.49
N ASP A 308 -5.47 -22.15 22.21
CA ASP A 308 -4.24 -22.83 22.66
C ASP A 308 -3.41 -23.50 21.55
N ALA A 309 -3.27 -22.82 20.40
CA ALA A 309 -2.48 -23.32 19.28
C ALA A 309 -0.97 -23.29 19.60
N PRO A 310 -0.21 -24.36 19.27
CA PRO A 310 1.24 -24.37 19.48
C PRO A 310 1.88 -23.22 18.70
N ARG A 311 2.72 -22.43 19.39
CA ARG A 311 3.39 -21.29 18.78
C ARG A 311 4.51 -21.81 17.89
N SER A 312 4.34 -21.70 16.58
CA SER A 312 5.45 -21.95 15.65
C SER A 312 6.53 -20.89 15.86
N PRO A 313 7.82 -21.24 15.67
CA PRO A 313 8.83 -20.22 15.46
C PRO A 313 8.40 -19.34 14.29
N ARG A 314 8.69 -18.04 14.40
CA ARG A 314 8.40 -17.05 13.37
C ARG A 314 9.68 -16.25 13.15
N PHE A 315 10.13 -16.22 11.91
CA PHE A 315 11.31 -15.52 11.45
C PHE A 315 10.87 -14.18 10.85
N ASP A 316 10.79 -13.16 11.70
CA ASP A 316 10.58 -11.75 11.33
C ASP A 316 11.13 -10.88 12.47
N SER A 317 12.30 -10.32 12.25
CA SER A 317 13.06 -9.50 13.21
C SER A 317 12.42 -8.13 13.50
N ARG A 318 11.42 -7.69 12.72
CA ARG A 318 10.81 -6.35 12.80
C ARG A 318 9.62 -6.22 13.76
N ARG A 319 9.59 -6.98 14.86
CA ARG A 319 8.50 -6.89 15.83
C ARG A 319 8.69 -5.81 16.87
#